data_AF-A0A7X8SD41-F1
#
_entry.id   AF-A0A7X8SD41-F1
#
_cell.length_a   1.000
_cell.length_b   1.000
_cell.length_c   1.000
_cell.angle_alpha   90.00
_cell.angle_beta   90.00
_cell.angle_gamma   90.00
#
_symmetry.space_group_name_H-M   'P 1'
#
loop_
_entity.id
_entity.type
_entity.pdbx_description
1 polymer ?
#
loop_
_entity_poly.entity_id
_entity_poly.type
_entity_poly.pdbx_seq_one_letter_code
_entity_poly.pdbx_strand_id
1 'polypeptide(L)'
;MPITLTIPEGLLSSEAQAQAFAGLTDAVLDVAGLTGNAFMTANVIGTINVLPAGHVLAAGKPVVAAFIELKLPEIALATAEAKRDFIARVTDVVEQAAEGRIKREHIWSNIVYAPEGAWGIAGQSYSNADLVGAIANAAAHETAANHV
;
A
#
# COMPACT_ATOMS: atom_id res chain seq x y z
N MET A 1 0.07 -5.49 5.87
CA MET A 1 0.04 -5.32 4.41
C MET A 1 1.21 -4.43 4.04
N PRO A 2 2.40 -5.00 3.80
CA PRO A 2 3.57 -4.24 3.41
C PRO A 2 3.38 -3.52 2.07
N ILE A 3 3.58 -2.20 2.09
CA ILE A 3 3.71 -1.35 0.92
C ILE A 3 5.19 -1.01 0.75
N THR A 4 5.74 -1.20 -0.44
CA THR A 4 7.07 -0.68 -0.78
C THR A 4 6.88 0.45 -1.80
N LEU A 5 7.29 1.67 -1.45
CA LEU A 5 7.45 2.77 -2.40
C LEU A 5 8.92 2.92 -2.76
N THR A 6 9.28 2.71 -4.03
CA THR A 6 10.65 2.91 -4.52
C THR A 6 10.71 4.09 -5.47
N ILE A 7 11.60 5.04 -5.18
CA ILE A 7 11.75 6.31 -5.92
C ILE A 7 13.24 6.70 -6.02
N PRO A 8 13.67 7.48 -7.02
CA PRO A 8 15.00 8.05 -7.05
C PRO A 8 15.13 9.25 -6.11
N GLU A 9 16.35 9.54 -5.67
CA GLU A 9 16.70 10.77 -4.96
C GLU A 9 16.20 12.01 -5.72
N GLY A 10 15.68 12.99 -4.98
CA GLY A 10 15.19 14.25 -5.53
C GLY A 10 13.78 14.18 -6.16
N LEU A 11 13.19 12.98 -6.35
CA LEU A 11 11.81 12.88 -6.85
C LEU A 11 10.79 13.40 -5.85
N LEU A 12 10.93 13.08 -4.56
CA LEU A 12 10.03 13.54 -3.48
C LEU A 12 10.88 14.10 -2.33
N SER A 13 10.44 15.22 -1.72
CA SER A 13 11.00 15.69 -0.44
C SER A 13 10.67 14.69 0.67
N SER A 14 11.36 14.73 1.81
CA SER A 14 11.05 13.84 2.94
C SER A 14 9.61 13.99 3.44
N GLU A 15 9.06 15.21 3.39
CA GLU A 15 7.66 15.46 3.72
C GLU A 15 6.71 14.85 2.68
N ALA A 16 6.98 15.06 1.39
CA ALA A 16 6.19 14.48 0.31
C ALA A 16 6.27 12.94 0.29
N GLN A 17 7.39 12.35 0.72
CA GLN A 17 7.53 10.91 0.92
C GLN A 17 6.57 10.40 2.01
N ALA A 18 6.51 11.07 3.16
CA ALA A 18 5.61 10.72 4.24
C ALA A 18 4.13 10.88 3.82
N GLN A 19 3.80 11.98 3.15
CA GLN A 19 2.45 12.24 2.63
C GLN A 19 2.04 11.21 1.57
N ALA A 20 2.94 10.88 0.63
CA ALA A 20 2.69 9.85 -0.36
C ALA A 20 2.42 8.51 0.33
N PHE A 21 3.25 8.11 1.30
CA PHE A 21 3.07 6.85 2.01
C PHE A 21 1.76 6.78 2.81
N ALA A 22 1.34 7.90 3.42
CA ALA A 22 0.02 8.02 4.05
C ALA A 22 -1.10 7.83 3.01
N GLY A 23 -1.03 8.50 1.87
CA GLY A 23 -2.01 8.33 0.79
C GLY A 23 -2.06 6.91 0.20
N LEU A 24 -0.92 6.22 0.12
CA LEU A 24 -0.87 4.81 -0.27
C LEU A 24 -1.57 3.92 0.76
N THR A 25 -1.39 4.20 2.05
CA THR A 25 -2.05 3.49 3.15
C THR A 25 -3.56 3.68 3.10
N ASP A 26 -4.01 4.92 2.92
CA ASP A 26 -5.43 5.26 2.78
C ASP A 26 -6.06 4.56 1.57
N ALA A 27 -5.35 4.50 0.43
CA ALA A 27 -5.81 3.80 -0.76
C ALA A 27 -6.06 2.31 -0.52
N VAL A 28 -5.20 1.64 0.27
CA VAL A 28 -5.41 0.23 0.62
C VAL A 28 -6.67 0.06 1.48
N LEU A 29 -6.81 0.90 2.52
CA LEU A 29 -7.92 0.81 3.46
C LEU A 29 -9.26 1.13 2.79
N ASP A 30 -9.31 2.16 1.96
CA ASP A 30 -10.52 2.60 1.26
C ASP A 30 -11.00 1.53 0.28
N VAL A 31 -10.12 1.04 -0.60
CA VAL A 31 -10.46 0.01 -1.59
C VAL A 31 -10.84 -1.32 -0.93
N ALA A 32 -10.26 -1.63 0.23
CA ALA A 32 -10.63 -2.81 0.99
C ALA A 32 -11.93 -2.66 1.79
N GLY A 33 -12.53 -1.46 1.85
CA GLY A 33 -13.69 -1.16 2.69
C GLY A 33 -13.37 -1.21 4.19
N LEU A 34 -12.13 -0.89 4.56
CA LEU A 34 -11.57 -1.00 5.91
C LEU A 34 -11.15 0.35 6.49
N THR A 35 -11.53 1.45 5.86
CA THR A 35 -11.33 2.81 6.39
C THR A 35 -11.91 2.90 7.81
N GLY A 36 -11.08 3.36 8.74
CA GLY A 36 -11.44 3.47 10.16
C GLY A 36 -11.30 2.18 10.97
N ASN A 37 -10.98 1.03 10.36
CA ASN A 37 -10.74 -0.20 11.13
C ASN A 37 -9.38 -0.12 11.83
N ALA A 38 -9.38 -0.03 13.17
CA ALA A 38 -8.15 0.15 13.95
C ALA A 38 -7.13 -1.00 13.77
N PHE A 39 -7.60 -2.25 13.70
CA PHE A 39 -6.71 -3.40 13.50
C PHE A 39 -6.00 -3.33 12.15
N MET A 40 -6.73 -3.00 11.09
CA MET A 40 -6.16 -2.93 9.75
C MET A 40 -5.27 -1.71 9.57
N THR A 41 -5.65 -0.57 10.15
CA THR A 41 -4.84 0.65 10.15
C THR A 41 -3.45 0.40 10.76
N ALA A 42 -3.40 -0.29 11.91
CA ALA A 42 -2.13 -0.64 12.55
C ALA A 42 -1.28 -1.67 11.76
N ASN A 43 -1.91 -2.44 10.87
CA ASN A 43 -1.27 -3.50 10.12
C ASN A 43 -0.98 -3.15 8.65
N VAL A 44 -1.37 -1.98 8.15
CA VAL A 44 -0.81 -1.42 6.92
C VAL A 44 0.53 -0.80 7.28
N ILE A 45 1.60 -1.39 6.76
CA ILE A 45 2.99 -1.02 7.10
C ILE A 45 3.79 -0.96 5.81
N GLY A 46 5.05 -0.53 5.87
CA GLY A 46 5.87 -0.56 4.68
C GLY A 46 7.17 0.20 4.79
N THR A 47 7.79 0.41 3.64
CA THR A 47 9.09 1.07 3.51
C THR A 47 9.11 2.02 2.31
N ILE A 48 9.86 3.10 2.45
CA ILE A 48 10.19 4.01 1.36
C ILE A 48 11.66 3.78 1.01
N ASN A 49 11.91 3.32 -0.21
CA ASN A 49 13.24 3.04 -0.73
C ASN A 49 13.65 4.17 -1.66
N VAL A 50 14.54 5.05 -1.18
CA VAL A 50 15.12 6.11 -1.99
C VAL A 50 16.41 5.60 -2.61
N LEU A 51 16.44 5.51 -3.94
CA LEU A 51 17.58 5.03 -4.72
C LEU A 51 18.45 6.19 -5.18
N PRO A 52 19.79 6.04 -5.23
CA PRO A 52 20.67 7.07 -5.78
C PRO A 52 20.25 7.54 -7.18
N ALA A 53 20.50 8.81 -7.48
CA ALA A 53 20.21 9.37 -8.79
C ALA A 53 20.82 8.53 -9.92
N GLY A 54 20.01 8.18 -10.92
CA GLY A 54 20.44 7.36 -12.06
C GLY A 54 20.36 5.84 -11.88
N HIS A 55 19.94 5.35 -10.71
CA HIS A 55 19.80 3.90 -10.45
C HIS A 55 18.42 3.34 -10.83
N VAL A 56 17.48 4.21 -11.21
CA VAL A 56 16.23 3.79 -11.82
C VAL A 56 16.38 3.81 -13.33
N LEU A 57 16.18 2.66 -13.98
CA LEU A 57 16.51 2.45 -15.38
C LEU A 57 15.29 1.96 -16.17
N ALA A 58 15.11 2.49 -17.39
CA ALA A 58 14.22 1.94 -18.41
C ALA A 58 15.04 1.64 -19.67
N ALA A 59 14.91 0.42 -20.20
CA ALA A 59 15.72 -0.06 -21.33
C ALA A 59 17.23 0.19 -21.15
N GLY A 60 17.73 0.03 -19.92
CA GLY A 60 19.14 0.24 -19.56
C GLY A 60 19.58 1.70 -19.43
N LYS A 61 18.66 2.67 -19.48
CA LYS A 61 18.98 4.10 -19.37
C LYS A 61 18.31 4.74 -18.13
N PRO A 62 18.99 5.67 -17.44
CA PRO A 62 18.41 6.45 -16.35
C PRO A 62 17.07 7.10 -16.72
N VAL A 63 16.09 6.97 -15.83
CA VAL A 63 14.75 7.56 -15.97
C VAL A 63 14.19 7.95 -14.60
N VAL A 64 13.32 8.97 -14.58
CA VAL A 64 12.53 9.32 -13.40
C VAL A 64 11.27 8.47 -13.39
N ALA A 65 11.10 7.69 -12.33
CA ALA A 65 10.23 6.53 -12.32
C ALA A 65 9.95 6.11 -10.86
N ALA A 66 8.74 5.63 -10.57
CA ALA A 66 8.32 5.21 -9.24
C ALA A 66 7.68 3.82 -9.27
N PHE A 67 7.96 3.01 -8.26
CA PHE A 67 7.41 1.65 -8.14
C PHE A 67 6.66 1.51 -6.82
N ILE A 68 5.45 0.97 -6.88
CA ILE A 68 4.61 0.68 -5.72
C ILE A 68 4.35 -0.82 -5.71
N GLU A 69 4.82 -1.50 -4.67
CA GLU A 69 4.52 -2.92 -4.47
C GLU A 69 3.66 -3.09 -3.23
N LEU A 70 2.50 -3.73 -3.38
CA LEU A 70 1.63 -4.10 -2.26
C LEU A 70 1.64 -5.61 -2.07
N LYS A 71 2.01 -6.05 -0.85
CA LYS A 71 1.87 -7.45 -0.43
C LYS A 71 0.66 -7.63 0.47
N LEU A 72 -0.16 -8.64 0.18
CA LEU A 72 -1.36 -8.95 0.95
C LEU A 72 -1.76 -10.44 0.86
N PRO A 73 -2.60 -10.94 1.77
CA PRO A 73 -3.20 -12.28 1.64
C PRO A 73 -4.22 -12.32 0.48
N GLU A 74 -4.45 -13.51 -0.09
CA GLU A 74 -5.29 -13.72 -1.28
C GLU A 74 -6.74 -13.23 -1.18
N ILE A 75 -7.27 -13.12 0.04
CA ILE A 75 -8.63 -12.65 0.28
C ILE A 75 -8.81 -11.13 0.15
N ALA A 76 -7.73 -10.36 0.30
CA ALA A 76 -7.80 -8.91 0.18
C ALA A 76 -7.68 -8.47 -1.29
N LEU A 77 -8.40 -7.42 -1.68
CA LEU A 77 -8.42 -6.90 -3.06
C LEU A 77 -8.63 -8.03 -4.12
N ALA A 78 -9.43 -9.05 -3.82
CA ALA A 78 -9.50 -10.26 -4.65
C ALA A 78 -10.13 -10.01 -6.04
N THR A 79 -10.99 -9.00 -6.17
CA THR A 79 -11.73 -8.69 -7.40
C THR A 79 -10.88 -7.92 -8.40
N ALA A 80 -11.19 -8.05 -9.70
CA ALA A 80 -10.55 -7.26 -10.74
C ALA A 80 -10.78 -5.76 -10.57
N GLU A 81 -11.95 -5.37 -10.05
CA GLU A 81 -12.30 -3.98 -9.77
C GLU A 81 -11.44 -3.39 -8.66
N ALA A 82 -11.37 -4.04 -7.49
CA ALA A 82 -10.53 -3.58 -6.39
C ALA A 82 -9.05 -3.45 -6.80
N LYS A 83 -8.54 -4.37 -7.61
CA LYS A 83 -7.17 -4.28 -8.16
C LYS A 83 -6.99 -3.04 -9.04
N ARG A 84 -7.93 -2.76 -9.95
CA ARG A 84 -7.88 -1.58 -10.82
C ARG A 84 -7.96 -0.29 -10.01
N ASP A 85 -8.89 -0.24 -9.05
CA ASP A 85 -9.14 0.95 -8.24
C ASP A 85 -7.93 1.26 -7.36
N PHE A 86 -7.34 0.24 -6.72
CA PHE A 86 -6.08 0.40 -5.99
C PHE A 86 -4.97 0.94 -6.89
N ILE A 87 -4.72 0.30 -8.04
CA ILE A 87 -3.65 0.71 -8.98
C ILE A 87 -3.86 2.15 -9.44
N ALA A 88 -5.08 2.55 -9.79
CA ALA A 88 -5.38 3.91 -10.19
C ALA A 88 -5.10 4.90 -9.05
N ARG A 89 -5.61 4.61 -7.83
CA ARG A 89 -5.49 5.49 -6.67
C ARG A 89 -4.04 5.71 -6.24
N VAL A 90 -3.24 4.66 -6.17
CA VAL A 90 -1.82 4.80 -5.78
C VAL A 90 -0.99 5.51 -6.84
N THR A 91 -1.38 5.38 -8.12
CA THR A 91 -0.77 6.16 -9.20
C THR A 91 -1.06 7.65 -9.02
N ASP A 92 -2.30 8.01 -8.71
CA ASP A 92 -2.70 9.41 -8.46
C ASP A 92 -1.94 10.01 -7.26
N VAL A 93 -1.80 9.25 -6.16
CA VAL A 93 -1.08 9.68 -4.95
C VAL A 93 0.37 10.05 -5.27
N VAL A 94 1.08 9.19 -5.99
CA VAL A 94 2.50 9.44 -6.33
C VAL A 94 2.64 10.56 -7.35
N GLU A 95 1.77 10.62 -8.36
CA GLU A 95 1.75 11.69 -9.35
C GLU A 95 1.56 13.06 -8.70
N GLN A 96 0.60 13.17 -7.77
CA GLN A 96 0.32 14.39 -7.02
C GLN A 96 1.51 14.79 -6.13
N ALA A 97 2.06 13.85 -5.35
CA ALA A 97 3.20 14.12 -4.47
C ALA A 97 4.46 14.55 -5.25
N ALA A 98 4.60 14.09 -6.50
CA ALA A 98 5.72 14.45 -7.36
C ALA A 98 5.59 15.83 -7.99
N GLU A 99 4.43 16.48 -7.94
CA GLU A 99 4.20 17.85 -8.44
C GLU A 99 4.67 18.02 -9.90
N GLY A 100 4.37 17.05 -10.75
CA GLY A 100 4.73 17.08 -12.17
C GLY A 100 6.19 16.69 -12.50
N ARG A 101 6.99 16.29 -11.51
CA ARG A 101 8.37 15.80 -11.72
C ARG A 101 8.45 14.38 -12.31
N ILE A 102 7.34 13.66 -12.33
CA ILE A 102 7.21 12.34 -12.93
C ILE A 102 6.04 12.34 -13.91
N LYS A 103 6.17 11.53 -14.97
CA LYS A 103 5.07 11.26 -15.89
C LYS A 103 4.24 10.09 -15.36
N ARG A 104 2.92 10.14 -15.54
CA ARG A 104 2.02 9.06 -15.11
C ARG A 104 2.42 7.69 -15.64
N GLU A 105 2.84 7.62 -16.91
CA GLU A 105 3.28 6.37 -17.53
C GLU A 105 4.59 5.80 -16.95
N HIS A 106 5.27 6.54 -16.06
CA HIS A 106 6.46 6.10 -15.33
C HIS A 106 6.15 5.75 -13.86
N ILE A 107 4.89 5.50 -13.53
CA ILE A 107 4.50 4.99 -12.22
C ILE A 107 3.99 3.57 -12.41
N TRP A 108 4.67 2.60 -11.81
CA TRP A 108 4.30 1.19 -11.88
C TRP A 108 3.79 0.71 -10.53
N SER A 109 2.75 -0.10 -10.56
CA SER A 109 2.19 -0.73 -9.36
C SER A 109 2.02 -2.23 -9.58
N ASN A 110 2.37 -3.02 -8.57
CA ASN A 110 2.13 -4.45 -8.55
C ASN A 110 1.51 -4.91 -7.23
N ILE A 111 0.61 -5.89 -7.33
CA ILE A 111 0.01 -6.59 -6.19
C ILE A 111 0.61 -7.99 -6.14
N VAL A 112 1.11 -8.38 -4.97
CA VAL A 112 1.69 -9.69 -4.73
C VAL A 112 0.92 -10.36 -3.60
N TYR A 113 0.46 -11.58 -3.88
CA TYR A 113 -0.32 -12.35 -2.92
C TYR A 113 0.57 -13.33 -2.13
N ALA A 114 0.41 -13.31 -0.82
CA ALA A 114 0.88 -14.39 0.03
C ALA A 114 -0.15 -15.53 0.01
N PRO A 115 0.25 -16.77 -0.29
CA PRO A 115 -0.67 -17.90 -0.25
C PRO A 115 -1.18 -18.14 1.18
N GLU A 116 -2.24 -18.91 1.32
CA GLU A 116 -2.84 -19.22 2.62
C GLU A 116 -1.80 -19.76 3.62
N GLY A 117 -1.83 -19.22 4.85
CA GLY A 117 -0.87 -19.56 5.91
C GLY A 117 0.52 -18.92 5.77
N ALA A 118 0.84 -18.29 4.64
CA ALA A 118 2.09 -17.55 4.46
C ALA A 118 1.99 -16.08 4.92
N TRP A 119 0.81 -15.66 5.40
CA TRP A 119 0.61 -14.33 5.96
C TRP A 119 0.83 -14.35 7.47
N GLY A 120 1.75 -13.51 7.95
CA GLY A 120 2.10 -13.44 9.37
C GLY A 120 1.98 -12.03 9.95
N ILE A 121 1.39 -11.93 11.14
CA ILE A 121 1.33 -10.70 11.95
C ILE A 121 1.77 -11.05 13.38
N ALA A 122 2.71 -10.28 13.94
CA ALA A 122 3.20 -10.45 15.31
C ALA A 122 3.64 -11.89 15.66
N GLY A 123 4.27 -12.59 14.71
CA GLY A 123 4.73 -13.97 14.87
C GLY A 123 3.64 -15.04 14.77
N GLN A 124 2.40 -14.67 14.47
CA GLN A 124 1.29 -15.59 14.22
C GLN A 124 1.05 -15.70 12.71
N SER A 125 0.96 -16.93 12.20
CA SER A 125 0.48 -17.21 10.85
C SER A 125 -1.05 -17.21 10.85
N TYR A 126 -1.66 -16.63 9.81
CA TYR A 126 -3.09 -16.55 9.65
C TYR A 126 -3.57 -17.42 8.48
N SER A 127 -4.58 -18.25 8.73
CA SER A 127 -5.45 -18.71 7.66
C SER A 127 -6.30 -17.55 7.14
N ASN A 128 -6.88 -17.72 5.96
CA ASN A 128 -7.79 -16.71 5.40
C ASN A 128 -8.99 -16.47 6.33
N ALA A 129 -9.52 -17.53 6.95
CA ALA A 129 -10.65 -17.45 7.87
C ALA A 129 -10.28 -16.72 9.18
N ASP A 130 -9.13 -17.03 9.77
CA ASP A 130 -8.68 -16.40 11.02
C ASP A 130 -8.45 -14.90 10.83
N LEU A 131 -7.94 -14.50 9.66
CA LEU A 131 -7.72 -13.09 9.37
C LEU A 131 -9.03 -12.33 9.23
N VAL A 132 -10.03 -12.89 8.54
CA VAL A 132 -11.39 -12.30 8.48
C VAL A 132 -11.97 -12.16 9.89
N GLY A 133 -11.82 -13.19 10.72
CA GLY A 133 -12.26 -13.15 12.12
C GLY A 133 -11.59 -12.03 12.92
N ALA A 134 -10.27 -11.85 12.78
CA ALA A 134 -9.53 -10.79 13.46
C ALA A 134 -10.01 -9.39 13.05
N ILE A 135 -10.25 -9.17 11.74
CA ILE A 135 -10.75 -7.91 11.21
C ILE A 135 -12.15 -7.59 11.74
N ALA A 136 -13.05 -8.59 11.75
CA ALA A 136 -14.43 -8.43 12.21
C ALA A 136 -14.51 -8.16 13.72
N ASN A 137 -13.70 -8.86 14.52
CA ASN A 137 -13.66 -8.67 15.98
C ASN A 137 -13.20 -7.25 16.36
N ALA A 138 -12.24 -6.70 15.62
CA ALA A 138 -11.77 -5.33 15.85
C ALA A 138 -12.90 -4.30 15.64
N ALA A 139 -13.68 -4.44 14.57
CA ALA A 139 -14.80 -3.54 14.28
C ALA A 139 -15.91 -3.59 15.35
N ALA A 140 -16.17 -4.78 15.91
CA ALA A 140 -17.15 -4.95 16.98
C ALA A 140 -16.73 -4.26 18.29
N HIS A 141 -15.46 -4.35 18.66
CA HIS A 141 -14.92 -3.69 19.85
C HIS A 141 -14.92 -2.15 19.73
N GLU A 142 -14.73 -1.63 18.52
CA GLU A 142 -14.76 -0.20 18.23
C GLU A 142 -16.18 0.37 18.35
N THR A 143 -17.19 -0.40 17.94
CA THR A 143 -18.61 -0.02 18.08
C THR A 143 -19.01 0.02 19.56
N ALA A 144 -18.54 -0.94 20.37
CA ALA A 144 -18.82 -1.00 21.80
C ALA A 144 -18.15 0.14 22.59
N ALA A 145 -16.94 0.56 22.20
CA ALA A 145 -16.22 1.65 22.85
C ALA A 145 -16.81 3.04 22.58
N ASN A 146 -17.44 3.25 21.42
CA ASN A 146 -18.08 4.53 21.06
C ASN A 146 -19.49 4.74 21.66
N HIS A 147 -20.02 3.74 22.38
CA HIS A 147 -21.33 3.79 23.03
C HIS A 147 -21.26 3.82 24.58
N VAL A 148 -20.09 4.16 25.14
CA VAL A 148 -19.86 4.39 26.58
C VAL A 148 -19.40 5.83 26.78
#